data_AF-A0A955NSH6-F1
#
_entry.id   AF-A0A955NSH6-F1
#
_cell.length_a   1.000
_cell.length_b   1.000
_cell.length_c   1.000
_cell.angle_alpha   90.00
_cell.angle_beta   90.00
_cell.angle_gamma   90.00
#
_symmetry.space_group_name_H-M   'P 1'
#
loop_
_entity.id
_entity.type
_entity.pdbx_description
1 polymer ?
#
loop_
_entity_poly.entity_id
_entity_poly.type
_entity_poly.pdbx_seq_one_letter_code
_entity_poly.pdbx_strand_id
1 'polypeptide(L)'
;MKAKISGRSFVLPVFILGSALSLLAAYWLHTQDFAFYLSGFSIPNVPLIGAVVVGMIGFTFTVLLTVTLQIFSQRTERVRQLVEERTEELLRANRKLEERNLERERAETALEEERNLLKTLLDILPCRIFVKDDESRFVLANLAQA
;
A
#
# COMPACT_ATOMS: atom_id res chain seq x y z
N MET A 1 -1.13 7.59 -19.03
CA MET A 1 0.27 7.31 -19.41
C MET A 1 1.03 6.91 -18.14
N LYS A 2 1.15 5.60 -17.83
CA LYS A 2 1.90 5.11 -16.65
C LYS A 2 2.98 4.15 -17.14
N ALA A 3 4.24 4.52 -16.88
CA ALA A 3 5.41 3.78 -17.31
C ALA A 3 5.44 2.40 -16.64
N LYS A 4 5.27 1.36 -17.45
CA LYS A 4 5.54 -0.03 -17.10
C LYS A 4 7.06 -0.15 -16.97
N ILE A 5 7.60 0.12 -15.79
CA ILE A 5 9.00 -0.17 -15.47
C ILE A 5 9.11 -1.70 -15.44
N SER A 6 9.38 -2.24 -16.63
CA SER A 6 9.62 -3.65 -16.88
C SER A 6 10.75 -4.11 -15.97
N GLY A 7 10.53 -5.16 -15.18
CA GLY A 7 11.57 -5.77 -14.32
C GLY A 7 12.85 -6.15 -15.08
N ARG A 8 12.79 -6.20 -16.41
CA ARG A 8 13.92 -6.38 -17.33
C ARG A 8 14.92 -5.20 -17.32
N SER A 9 14.50 -4.00 -16.89
CA SER A 9 15.34 -2.79 -16.81
C SER A 9 16.45 -2.88 -15.76
N PHE A 10 16.23 -3.64 -14.68
CA PHE A 10 17.20 -3.73 -13.58
C PHE A 10 18.11 -4.95 -13.68
N VAL A 11 17.71 -5.98 -14.43
CA VAL A 11 18.50 -7.20 -14.62
C VAL A 11 19.78 -6.93 -15.40
N LEU A 12 19.69 -6.14 -16.47
CA LEU A 12 20.82 -5.83 -17.34
C LEU A 12 21.98 -5.09 -16.62
N PRO A 13 21.75 -3.96 -15.92
CA PRO A 13 22.82 -3.25 -15.24
C PRO A 13 23.44 -4.07 -14.10
N VAL A 14 22.63 -4.86 -13.39
CA VAL A 14 23.10 -5.71 -12.28
C VAL A 14 23.93 -6.89 -12.80
N PHE A 15 23.55 -7.49 -13.92
CA PHE A 15 24.35 -8.52 -14.59
C PHE A 15 25.70 -7.97 -15.07
N ILE A 16 25.71 -6.78 -15.65
CA ILE A 16 26.95 -6.10 -16.07
C ILE A 16 27.85 -5.87 -14.86
N LEU A 17 27.31 -5.40 -13.74
CA LEU A 17 28.07 -5.14 -12.51
C LEU A 17 28.66 -6.42 -11.90
N GLY A 18 27.89 -7.52 -11.89
CA GLY A 18 28.36 -8.83 -11.43
C GLY A 18 29.47 -9.39 -12.32
N SER A 19 29.32 -9.29 -13.65
CA SER A 19 30.36 -9.71 -14.60
C SER A 19 31.64 -8.87 -14.48
N ALA A 20 31.53 -7.56 -14.27
CA ALA A 20 32.68 -6.67 -14.08
C ALA A 20 33.44 -6.99 -12.78
N LEU A 21 32.72 -7.27 -11.69
CA LEU A 21 33.33 -7.67 -10.43
C LEU A 21 34.05 -9.02 -10.53
N SER A 22 33.48 -9.97 -11.27
CA SER A 22 34.12 -11.27 -11.53
C SER A 22 35.40 -11.12 -12.37
N LEU A 23 35.41 -10.24 -13.37
CA LEU A 23 36.60 -9.95 -14.18
C LEU A 23 37.68 -9.23 -13.38
N LEU A 24 37.30 -8.30 -12.50
CA LEU A 24 38.21 -7.64 -11.57
C LEU A 24 38.85 -8.63 -10.59
N ALA A 25 38.07 -9.57 -10.05
CA ALA A 25 38.57 -10.62 -9.17
C ALA A 25 39.56 -11.54 -9.90
N ALA A 26 39.27 -11.91 -11.15
CA ALA A 26 40.17 -12.71 -11.99
C ALA A 26 41.49 -11.98 -12.29
N TYR A 27 41.42 -10.68 -12.58
CA TYR A 27 42.60 -9.83 -12.80
C TYR A 27 43.46 -9.66 -11.53
N TRP A 28 42.82 -9.49 -10.38
CA TRP A 28 43.51 -9.37 -9.11
C TRP A 28 44.23 -10.67 -8.71
N LEU A 29 43.61 -11.83 -8.97
CA LEU A 29 44.24 -13.14 -8.76
C LEU A 29 45.50 -13.32 -9.61
N HIS A 30 45.45 -12.92 -10.88
CA HIS A 30 46.63 -12.91 -11.76
C HIS A 30 47.77 -12.03 -11.22
N THR A 31 47.42 -10.95 -10.51
CA THR A 31 48.38 -10.02 -9.91
C THR A 31 48.99 -10.57 -8.61
N GLN A 32 48.23 -11.32 -7.79
CA GLN A 32 48.76 -12.01 -6.61
C GLN A 32 49.69 -13.17 -6.95
N ASP A 33 49.39 -13.91 -8.03
CA ASP A 33 50.26 -14.98 -8.53
C ASP A 33 51.66 -14.44 -8.87
N PHE A 34 51.73 -13.24 -9.48
CA PHE A 34 53.00 -12.58 -9.81
C PHE A 34 53.90 -12.34 -8.59
N ALA A 35 53.31 -11.97 -7.44
CA ALA A 35 54.04 -11.79 -6.19
C ALA A 35 54.53 -13.12 -5.59
N PHE A 36 53.76 -14.20 -5.74
CA PHE A 36 54.16 -15.55 -5.32
C PHE A 36 55.30 -16.13 -6.18
N TYR A 37 55.27 -15.91 -7.51
CA TYR A 37 56.37 -16.31 -8.40
C TYR A 37 57.70 -15.62 -8.07
N LEU A 38 57.66 -14.33 -7.68
CA LEU A 38 58.85 -13.60 -7.22
C LEU A 38 59.40 -14.11 -5.86
N SER A 39 58.55 -14.73 -5.03
CA SER A 39 58.94 -15.29 -3.72
C SER A 39 59.63 -16.66 -3.78
N GLY A 40 59.75 -17.27 -4.97
CA GLY A 40 60.45 -18.54 -5.19
C GLY A 40 59.69 -19.80 -4.77
N PHE A 41 58.43 -19.68 -4.34
CA PHE A 41 57.61 -20.81 -3.90
C PHE A 41 56.69 -21.28 -5.03
N SER A 42 57.00 -22.43 -5.65
CA SER A 42 56.18 -23.03 -6.72
C SER A 42 55.30 -24.15 -6.14
N ILE A 43 54.01 -23.87 -5.90
CA ILE A 43 53.01 -24.91 -5.66
C ILE A 43 52.36 -25.24 -7.01
N PRO A 44 52.48 -26.48 -7.52
CA PRO A 44 51.82 -26.86 -8.76
C PRO A 44 50.28 -26.80 -8.58
N ASN A 45 49.60 -26.17 -9.55
CA ASN A 45 48.12 -26.10 -9.71
C ASN A 45 47.33 -25.02 -8.92
N VAL A 46 47.99 -24.13 -8.16
CA VAL A 46 47.32 -22.96 -7.52
C VAL A 46 46.48 -22.10 -8.48
N PRO A 47 46.92 -21.76 -9.70
CA PRO A 47 46.15 -20.87 -10.57
C PRO A 47 44.85 -21.49 -11.09
N LEU A 48 44.82 -22.82 -11.29
CA LEU A 48 43.62 -23.52 -11.72
C LEU A 48 42.56 -23.56 -10.61
N ILE A 49 42.99 -23.82 -9.37
CA ILE A 49 42.09 -23.89 -8.21
C ILE A 49 41.49 -22.51 -7.92
N GLY A 50 42.31 -21.45 -7.96
CA GLY A 50 41.83 -20.08 -7.74
C GLY A 50 40.82 -19.63 -8.80
N ALA A 51 41.07 -19.93 -10.08
CA ALA A 51 40.15 -19.59 -11.17
C ALA A 51 38.79 -20.31 -11.03
N VAL A 52 38.79 -21.60 -10.64
CA VAL A 52 37.56 -22.38 -10.45
C VAL A 52 36.73 -21.86 -9.26
N VAL A 53 37.38 -21.51 -8.15
CA VAL A 53 36.71 -20.99 -6.95
C VAL A 53 36.06 -19.63 -7.21
N VAL A 54 36.77 -18.71 -7.88
CA VAL A 54 36.21 -17.39 -8.25
C VAL A 54 35.02 -17.56 -9.20
N GLY A 55 35.10 -18.48 -10.17
CA GLY A 55 33.99 -18.81 -11.06
C GLY A 55 32.77 -19.36 -10.33
N MET A 56 32.97 -20.27 -9.36
CA MET A 56 31.87 -20.82 -8.55
C MET A 56 31.20 -19.76 -7.67
N ILE A 57 31.96 -18.83 -7.09
CA ILE A 57 31.41 -17.74 -6.28
C ILE A 57 30.60 -16.77 -7.16
N GLY A 58 31.12 -16.41 -8.34
CA GLY A 58 30.38 -15.56 -9.27
C GLY A 58 29.09 -16.20 -9.78
N PHE A 59 29.14 -17.50 -10.08
CA PHE A 59 27.96 -18.25 -10.54
C PHE A 59 26.90 -18.38 -9.44
N THR A 60 27.29 -18.77 -8.22
CA THR A 60 26.37 -18.88 -7.08
C THR A 60 25.76 -17.53 -6.70
N PHE A 61 26.55 -16.44 -6.73
CA PHE A 61 26.06 -15.09 -6.51
C PHE A 61 25.05 -14.66 -7.59
N THR A 62 25.34 -14.95 -8.86
CA THR A 62 24.43 -14.64 -9.98
C THR A 62 23.10 -15.39 -9.84
N VAL A 63 23.15 -16.68 -9.48
CA VAL A 63 21.95 -17.49 -9.28
C VAL A 63 21.14 -17.00 -8.07
N LEU A 64 21.78 -16.73 -6.93
CA LEU A 64 21.13 -16.23 -5.72
C LEU A 64 20.48 -14.86 -5.94
N LEU A 65 21.19 -13.97 -6.63
CA LEU A 65 20.71 -12.63 -6.97
C LEU A 65 19.52 -12.69 -7.93
N THR A 66 19.57 -13.57 -8.94
CA THR A 66 18.45 -13.77 -9.87
C THR A 66 17.21 -14.27 -9.12
N VAL A 67 17.37 -15.24 -8.21
CA VAL A 67 16.26 -15.81 -7.44
C VAL A 67 15.65 -14.79 -6.47
N THR A 68 16.47 -14.03 -5.75
CA THR A 68 15.99 -13.00 -4.81
C THR A 68 15.24 -11.87 -5.52
N LEU A 69 15.72 -11.43 -6.68
CA LEU A 69 15.01 -10.46 -7.53
C LEU A 69 13.68 -11.02 -8.05
N GLN A 70 13.62 -12.30 -8.40
CA GLN A 70 12.40 -12.96 -8.87
C GLN A 70 11.34 -13.08 -7.75
N ILE A 71 11.75 -13.38 -6.51
CA ILE A 71 10.86 -13.43 -5.34
C ILE A 71 10.25 -12.05 -5.05
N PHE A 72 11.05 -10.99 -5.17
CA PHE A 72 10.58 -9.62 -4.95
C PHE A 72 9.55 -9.19 -6.01
N SER A 73 9.77 -9.56 -7.28
CA SER A 73 8.85 -9.29 -8.38
C SER A 73 7.48 -9.97 -8.20
N GLN A 74 7.46 -11.22 -7.73
CA GLN A 74 6.19 -11.94 -7.47
C GLN A 74 5.38 -11.36 -6.30
N ARG A 75 6.04 -10.80 -5.28
CA ARG A 75 5.34 -10.21 -4.12
C ARG A 75 4.55 -8.97 -4.48
N THR A 76 5.01 -8.21 -5.45
CA THR A 76 4.36 -6.96 -5.86
C THR A 76 2.96 -7.22 -6.46
N GLU A 77 2.77 -8.37 -7.11
CA GLU A 77 1.50 -8.69 -7.78
C GLU A 77 0.43 -9.16 -6.79
N ARG A 78 0.78 -9.98 -5.78
CA ARG A 78 -0.18 -10.42 -4.75
C ARG A 78 -0.65 -9.27 -3.87
N VAL A 79 0.24 -8.34 -3.55
CA VAL A 79 -0.11 -7.14 -2.77
C VAL A 79 -1.02 -6.23 -3.60
N ARG A 80 -0.77 -6.07 -4.91
CA ARG A 80 -1.67 -5.29 -5.79
C ARG A 80 -3.05 -5.89 -5.91
N GLN A 81 -3.15 -7.21 -6.10
CA GLN A 81 -4.45 -7.88 -6.21
C GLN A 81 -5.28 -7.74 -4.93
N LEU A 82 -4.66 -7.87 -3.76
CA LEU A 82 -5.35 -7.68 -2.48
C LEU A 82 -5.75 -6.22 -2.23
N VAL A 83 -4.93 -5.27 -2.66
CA VAL A 83 -5.22 -3.84 -2.56
C VAL A 83 -6.36 -3.45 -3.50
N GLU A 84 -6.40 -3.95 -4.73
CA GLU A 84 -7.51 -3.67 -5.67
C GLU A 84 -8.83 -4.28 -5.20
N GLU A 85 -8.82 -5.55 -4.77
CA GLU A 85 -10.02 -6.24 -4.29
C GLU A 85 -10.60 -5.57 -3.03
N ARG A 86 -9.75 -5.18 -2.07
CA ARG A 86 -10.21 -4.44 -0.88
C ARG A 86 -10.59 -3.00 -1.17
N THR A 87 -10.00 -2.35 -2.18
CA THR A 87 -10.41 -1.01 -2.57
C THR A 87 -11.80 -1.04 -3.21
N GLU A 88 -12.14 -2.06 -3.99
CA GLU A 88 -13.48 -2.21 -4.53
C GLU A 88 -14.54 -2.45 -3.44
N GLU A 89 -14.27 -3.32 -2.48
CA GLU A 89 -15.17 -3.56 -1.36
C GLU A 89 -15.35 -2.31 -0.49
N LEU A 90 -14.26 -1.60 -0.18
CA LEU A 90 -14.33 -0.35 0.57
C LEU A 90 -15.11 0.72 -0.19
N LEU A 91 -14.92 0.85 -1.50
CA LEU A 91 -15.70 1.78 -2.32
C LEU A 91 -17.18 1.41 -2.36
N ARG A 92 -17.53 0.12 -2.41
CA ARG A 92 -18.94 -0.34 -2.34
C ARG A 92 -19.55 -0.06 -0.97
N ALA A 93 -18.83 -0.35 0.12
CA ALA A 93 -19.29 -0.10 1.47
C ALA A 93 -19.46 1.40 1.73
N ASN A 94 -18.51 2.23 1.26
CA ASN A 94 -18.56 3.67 1.43
C ASN A 94 -19.74 4.30 0.66
N ARG A 95 -19.94 3.93 -0.61
CA ARG A 95 -21.11 4.38 -1.38
C ARG A 95 -22.43 4.05 -0.67
N LYS A 96 -22.55 2.85 -0.12
CA LYS A 96 -23.76 2.43 0.61
C LYS A 96 -23.95 3.22 1.91
N LEU A 97 -22.87 3.56 2.62
CA LEU A 97 -22.95 4.40 3.80
C LEU A 97 -23.35 5.84 3.46
N GLU A 98 -22.79 6.39 2.38
CA GLU A 98 -23.13 7.72 1.87
C GLU A 98 -24.61 7.79 1.45
N GLU A 99 -25.13 6.77 0.76
CA GLU A 99 -26.55 6.67 0.41
C GLU A 99 -27.46 6.67 1.65
N ARG A 100 -27.14 5.81 2.64
CA ARG A 100 -27.91 5.75 3.89
C ARG A 100 -27.88 7.05 4.67
N ASN A 101 -26.74 7.75 4.64
CA ASN A 101 -26.60 9.02 5.34
C ASN A 101 -27.47 10.10 4.67
N LEU A 102 -27.45 10.16 3.33
CA LEU A 102 -28.28 11.09 2.56
C LEU A 102 -29.78 10.83 2.76
N GLU A 103 -30.20 9.57 2.78
CA GLU A 103 -31.60 9.21 3.09
C GLU A 103 -32.01 9.65 4.49
N ARG A 104 -31.13 9.43 5.48
CA ARG A 104 -31.38 9.84 6.86
C ARG A 104 -31.47 11.36 6.97
N GLU A 105 -30.54 12.09 6.38
CA GLU A 105 -30.52 13.55 6.41
C GLU A 105 -31.78 14.14 5.76
N ARG A 106 -32.23 13.58 4.64
CA ARG A 106 -33.50 13.99 4.00
C ARG A 106 -34.71 13.75 4.91
N ALA A 107 -34.76 12.62 5.60
CA ALA A 107 -35.85 12.32 6.53
C ALA A 107 -35.83 13.23 7.76
N GLU A 108 -34.64 13.51 8.31
CA GLU A 108 -34.45 14.45 9.43
C GLU A 108 -34.88 15.87 9.03
N THR A 109 -34.45 16.37 7.87
CA THR A 109 -34.85 17.69 7.36
C THR A 109 -36.35 17.78 7.14
N ALA A 110 -36.99 16.78 6.51
CA ALA A 110 -38.43 16.79 6.29
C ALA A 110 -39.22 16.79 7.61
N LEU A 111 -38.75 16.05 8.61
CA LEU A 111 -39.37 16.00 9.94
C LEU A 111 -39.17 17.33 10.69
N GLU A 112 -38.02 17.97 10.54
CA GLU A 112 -37.74 19.30 11.12
C GLU A 112 -38.60 20.38 10.46
N GLU A 113 -38.77 20.35 9.14
CA GLU A 113 -39.67 21.25 8.40
C GLU A 113 -41.12 21.10 8.88
N GLU A 114 -41.63 19.87 9.01
CA GLU A 114 -42.98 19.62 9.51
C GLU A 114 -43.15 20.09 10.96
N ARG A 115 -42.16 19.83 11.82
CA ARG A 115 -42.18 20.29 13.21
C ARG A 115 -42.16 21.81 13.30
N ASN A 116 -41.38 22.48 12.47
CA ASN A 116 -41.30 23.94 12.41
C ASN A 116 -42.60 24.55 11.90
N LEU A 117 -43.22 23.94 10.89
CA LEU A 117 -44.53 24.35 10.39
C LEU A 117 -45.60 24.20 11.48
N LEU A 118 -45.70 23.04 12.14
CA LEU A 118 -46.64 22.80 13.22
C LEU A 118 -46.45 23.77 14.38
N LYS A 119 -45.20 24.02 14.78
CA LYS A 119 -44.90 24.99 15.84
C LYS A 119 -45.33 26.40 15.45
N THR A 120 -45.04 26.82 14.22
CA THR A 120 -45.44 28.13 13.70
C THR A 120 -46.97 28.26 13.68
N LEU A 121 -47.68 27.23 13.23
CA LEU A 121 -49.15 27.20 13.23
C LEU A 121 -49.73 27.24 14.64
N LEU A 122 -49.14 26.53 15.59
CA LEU A 122 -49.58 26.58 16.99
C LEU A 122 -49.36 27.96 17.60
N ASP A 123 -48.24 28.60 17.29
CA ASP A 123 -47.86 29.91 17.83
C ASP A 123 -48.72 31.07 17.28
N ILE A 124 -49.26 30.95 16.06
CA ILE A 124 -50.19 31.97 15.50
C ILE A 124 -51.63 31.85 16.01
N LEU A 125 -52.03 30.70 16.58
CA LEU A 125 -53.40 30.50 17.03
C LEU A 125 -53.65 31.28 18.33
N PRO A 126 -54.71 32.11 18.41
CA PRO A 126 -55.06 32.90 19.61
C PRO A 126 -55.79 32.05 20.67
N CYS A 127 -55.36 30.79 20.83
CA CYS A 127 -55.95 29.81 21.74
C CYS A 127 -54.83 29.25 22.62
N ARG A 128 -55.06 29.07 23.91
CA ARG A 128 -54.06 28.45 24.81
C ARG A 128 -54.02 26.95 24.57
N ILE A 129 -52.98 26.48 23.89
CA ILE A 129 -52.77 25.06 23.56
C ILE A 129 -51.53 24.58 24.30
N PHE A 130 -51.69 23.53 25.11
CA PHE A 130 -50.60 22.87 25.81
C PHE A 130 -50.78 21.36 25.79
N VAL A 131 -49.68 20.63 25.68
CA VAL A 131 -49.63 19.16 25.69
C VAL A 131 -48.98 18.72 26.99
N LYS A 132 -49.56 17.72 27.65
CA LYS A 132 -48.98 17.07 28.84
C LYS A 132 -48.63 15.61 28.54
N ASP A 133 -47.61 15.09 29.20
CA ASP A 133 -47.33 13.65 29.22
C ASP A 133 -48.25 12.90 30.21
N ASP A 134 -48.12 11.58 30.25
CA ASP A 134 -48.84 10.68 31.17
C ASP A 134 -48.54 10.96 32.64
N GLU A 135 -47.40 11.57 32.94
CA GLU A 135 -47.00 12.06 34.27
C GLU A 135 -47.45 13.51 34.54
N SER A 136 -48.32 14.08 33.70
CA SER A 136 -48.88 15.44 33.84
C SER A 136 -47.87 16.60 33.72
N ARG A 137 -46.67 16.38 33.17
CA ARG A 137 -45.68 17.43 32.86
C ARG A 137 -45.99 18.09 31.53
N PHE A 138 -45.75 19.40 31.41
CA PHE A 138 -45.94 20.13 30.15
C PHE A 138 -44.82 19.79 29.15
N VAL A 139 -45.20 19.30 27.97
CA VAL A 139 -44.28 18.87 26.90
C VAL A 139 -44.21 19.92 25.78
N LEU A 140 -45.31 20.64 25.54
CA LEU A 140 -45.39 21.69 24.54
C LEU A 140 -46.40 22.75 24.98
N ALA A 141 -46.11 24.01 24.70
CA ALA A 141 -46.97 25.17 24.96
C ALA A 141 -46.83 26.16 23.79
N ASN A 142 -47.93 26.76 23.36
CA ASN A 142 -47.91 27.79 22.32
C ASN A 142 -47.77 29.21 22.92
N LEU A 143 -47.30 30.17 22.10
CA LEU A 143 -47.05 31.54 22.54
C LEU A 143 -48.28 32.30 23.07
N ALA A 144 -49.50 31.90 22.69
CA ALA A 144 -50.74 32.48 23.22
C ALA A 144 -50.98 32.16 24.71
N GLN A 145 -50.13 31.33 25.32
CA GLN A 145 -50.14 31.04 26.75
C GLN A 145 -49.38 32.08 27.61
N ALA A 146 -48.59 32.97 27.00
CA ALA A 146 -47.82 34.03 27.66
C ALA A 146 -48.60 35.33 27.86
#